data_AF-A0AAV7IHQ8-F1
#
_entry.id   AF-A0AAV7IHQ8-F1
#
_cell.length_a   1.000
_cell.length_b   1.000
_cell.length_c   1.000
_cell.angle_alpha   90.00
_cell.angle_beta   90.00
_cell.angle_gamma   90.00
#
_symmetry.space_group_name_H-M   'P 1'
#
loop_
_entity.id
_entity.type
_entity.pdbx_description
1 polymer ?
#
loop_
_entity_poly.entity_id
_entity_poly.type
_entity_poly.pdbx_seq_one_letter_code
_entity_poly.pdbx_strand_id
1 'polypeptide(L)'
;MQKKEEVPRNGLLFPSFCDAHAFIKKYMDSCQELFTIKTSNLIPITKPYSKILRYKKVVYYCKRGGNEYKTKGKGIRDTRTFKIGCTTSFTLKLTADNNNLEIIECDLAHTKHEPTGNMYKLYPENRRLTPE
;
A
#
# COMPACT_ATOMS: atom_id res chain seq x y z
N MET A 1 -4.75 -22.24 19.57
CA MET A 1 -4.70 -22.24 18.09
C MET A 1 -4.20 -20.88 17.63
N GLN A 2 -2.90 -20.75 17.37
CA GLN A 2 -2.26 -19.50 16.97
C GLN A 2 -2.65 -19.21 15.52
N LYS A 3 -3.51 -18.21 15.30
CA LYS A 3 -3.70 -17.63 13.96
C LYS A 3 -2.34 -17.04 13.58
N LYS A 4 -1.62 -17.66 12.64
CA LYS A 4 -0.46 -17.04 12.01
C LYS A 4 -0.98 -15.78 11.32
N GLU A 5 -0.83 -14.63 11.96
CA GLU A 5 -1.19 -13.35 11.36
C GLU A 5 -0.42 -13.21 10.04
N GLU A 6 -1.17 -13.02 8.95
CA GLU A 6 -0.68 -12.74 7.59
C GLU A 6 -0.08 -11.32 7.54
N VAL A 7 0.93 -11.06 8.36
CA VAL A 7 1.62 -9.77 8.42
C VAL A 7 2.64 -9.72 7.27
N PRO A 8 2.70 -8.62 6.50
CA PRO A 8 3.78 -8.42 5.55
C PRO A 8 5.12 -8.40 6.29
N ARG A 9 6.02 -9.30 5.90
CA ARG A 9 7.36 -9.47 6.46
C ARG A 9 8.38 -9.47 5.33
N ASN A 10 9.59 -9.02 5.64
CA ASN A 10 10.70 -9.06 4.69
C ASN A 10 10.98 -10.51 4.27
N GLY A 11 11.20 -10.73 2.98
CA GLY A 11 11.47 -12.06 2.39
C GLY A 11 10.23 -12.85 1.96
N LEU A 12 9.02 -12.31 2.10
CA LEU A 12 7.82 -12.94 1.52
C LEU A 12 7.85 -12.85 0.00
N LEU A 13 7.65 -13.99 -0.65
CA LEU A 13 7.67 -14.15 -2.11
C LEU A 13 6.27 -14.36 -2.66
N PHE A 14 5.98 -13.70 -3.77
CA PHE A 14 4.73 -13.82 -4.51
C PHE A 14 4.99 -14.18 -5.97
N PRO A 15 4.35 -15.22 -6.52
CA PRO A 15 4.55 -15.64 -7.90
C PRO A 15 3.84 -14.73 -8.91
N SER A 16 2.84 -13.95 -8.47
CA SER A 16 2.13 -13.00 -9.31
C SER A 16 1.82 -11.70 -8.58
N PHE A 17 1.61 -10.63 -9.34
CA PHE A 17 1.12 -9.37 -8.78
C PHE A 17 -0.30 -9.50 -8.22
N CYS A 18 -1.12 -10.38 -8.81
CA CYS A 18 -2.49 -10.62 -8.35
C CYS A 18 -2.49 -11.19 -6.93
N ASP A 19 -1.62 -12.17 -6.66
CA ASP A 19 -1.49 -12.80 -5.34
C ASP A 19 -0.97 -11.80 -4.30
N ALA A 20 0.05 -11.02 -4.67
CA ALA A 20 0.58 -9.96 -3.80
C ALA A 20 -0.51 -8.92 -3.48
N HIS A 21 -1.28 -8.50 -4.48
CA HIS A 21 -2.36 -7.53 -4.30
C HIS A 21 -3.50 -8.09 -3.43
N ALA A 22 -3.88 -9.36 -3.62
CA ALA A 22 -4.88 -10.03 -2.81
C ALA A 22 -4.43 -10.17 -1.34
N PHE A 23 -3.17 -10.54 -1.11
CA PHE A 23 -2.57 -10.59 0.21
C PHE A 23 -2.60 -9.22 0.90
N ILE A 24 -2.15 -8.19 0.19
CA ILE A 24 -2.16 -6.81 0.69
C ILE A 24 -3.59 -6.36 1.02
N LYS A 25 -4.58 -6.68 0.17
CA LYS A 25 -5.98 -6.32 0.42
C LYS A 25 -6.52 -6.99 1.69
N LYS A 26 -6.24 -8.27 1.90
CA LYS A 26 -6.62 -8.97 3.14
C LYS A 26 -5.97 -8.32 4.37
N TYR A 27 -4.69 -7.95 4.25
CA TYR A 27 -3.98 -7.23 5.31
C TYR A 27 -4.62 -5.86 5.60
N MET A 28 -4.97 -5.10 4.56
CA MET A 28 -5.68 -3.81 4.68
C MET A 28 -7.00 -3.95 5.44
N ASP A 29 -7.79 -4.98 5.11
CA ASP A 29 -9.08 -5.23 5.77
C ASP A 29 -8.91 -5.66 7.24
N SER A 30 -7.88 -6.45 7.54
CA SER A 30 -7.56 -6.89 8.91
C SER A 30 -7.06 -5.74 9.79
N CYS A 31 -6.16 -4.90 9.27
CA CYS A 31 -5.61 -3.75 9.99
C CYS A 31 -6.52 -2.52 9.93
N GLN A 32 -7.56 -2.54 9.07
CA GLN A 32 -8.43 -1.41 8.77
C GLN A 32 -7.64 -0.16 8.34
N GLU A 33 -6.67 -0.40 7.46
CA GLU A 33 -5.76 0.61 6.94
C GLU A 33 -5.73 0.56 5.43
N LEU A 34 -5.62 1.73 4.81
CA LEU A 34 -5.55 1.81 3.35
C LEU A 34 -4.13 2.18 2.93
N PHE A 35 -3.51 1.33 2.12
CA PHE A 35 -2.24 1.64 1.47
C PHE A 35 -2.48 2.03 0.01
N THR A 36 -1.63 2.92 -0.50
CA THR A 36 -1.68 3.39 -1.88
C THR A 36 -0.29 3.30 -2.51
N ILE A 37 -0.26 3.07 -3.82
CA ILE A 37 0.99 3.02 -4.57
C ILE A 37 1.45 4.46 -4.79
N LYS A 38 2.63 4.81 -4.27
CA LYS A 38 3.22 6.14 -4.46
C LYS A 38 4.26 6.12 -5.57
N THR A 39 5.10 5.08 -5.59
CA THR A 39 6.18 4.93 -6.55
C THR A 39 6.09 3.54 -7.15
N SER A 40 6.09 3.46 -8.48
CA SER A 40 6.09 2.21 -9.20
C SER A 40 7.04 2.28 -10.39
N ASN A 41 7.87 1.27 -10.52
CA ASN A 41 8.72 1.04 -11.67
C ASN A 41 8.16 -0.18 -12.40
N LEU A 42 7.66 0.04 -13.62
CA LEU A 42 7.10 -1.02 -14.44
C LEU A 42 8.20 -1.89 -15.04
N ILE A 43 7.87 -3.15 -15.32
CA ILE A 43 8.72 -4.02 -16.13
C ILE A 43 8.49 -3.65 -17.61
N PRO A 44 9.55 -3.50 -18.43
CA PRO A 44 9.39 -3.29 -19.86
C PRO A 44 8.54 -4.40 -20.50
N ILE A 45 7.61 -4.02 -21.38
CA ILE A 45 6.66 -4.93 -22.05
C ILE A 45 7.38 -6.02 -22.86
N THR A 46 8.63 -5.76 -23.27
CA THR A 46 9.49 -6.71 -23.98
C THR A 46 9.83 -7.96 -23.17
N LYS A 47 9.68 -7.93 -21.84
CA LYS A 47 9.93 -9.10 -20.98
C LYS A 47 8.70 -10.00 -20.91
N PRO A 48 8.87 -11.33 -20.98
CA PRO A 48 7.74 -12.29 -20.98
C PRO A 48 6.95 -12.27 -19.67
N TYR A 49 7.62 -12.05 -18.53
CA TYR A 49 7.01 -11.99 -17.20
C TYR A 49 6.37 -10.63 -16.86
N SER A 50 6.43 -9.65 -17.77
CA SER A 50 5.82 -8.32 -17.57
C SER A 50 4.31 -8.38 -17.36
N LYS A 51 3.62 -9.35 -17.98
CA LYS A 51 2.16 -9.54 -17.83
C LYS A 51 1.76 -10.05 -16.44
N ILE A 52 2.60 -10.88 -15.82
CA ILE A 52 2.30 -11.58 -14.55
C ILE A 52 2.73 -10.73 -13.35
N LEU A 53 3.96 -10.20 -13.38
CA LEU A 53 4.56 -9.49 -12.24
C LEU A 53 4.33 -7.98 -12.30
N ARG A 54 4.13 -7.42 -13.51
CA ARG A 54 3.79 -6.01 -13.81
C ARG A 54 4.83 -4.96 -13.39
N TYR A 55 5.41 -5.07 -12.21
CA TYR A 55 6.29 -4.08 -11.61
C TYR A 55 7.63 -4.66 -11.22
N LYS A 56 8.70 -3.93 -11.53
CA LYS A 56 10.06 -4.19 -11.07
C LYS A 56 10.24 -3.77 -9.60
N LYS A 57 9.61 -2.66 -9.22
CA LYS A 57 9.58 -2.14 -7.85
C LYS A 57 8.25 -1.42 -7.63
N VAL A 58 7.58 -1.65 -6.50
CA VAL A 58 6.40 -0.91 -6.06
C VAL A 58 6.58 -0.55 -4.62
N VAL A 59 6.33 0.72 -4.28
CA VAL A 59 6.31 1.18 -2.91
C VAL A 59 4.90 1.58 -2.53
N TYR A 60 4.36 0.88 -1.55
CA TYR A 60 3.09 1.17 -0.92
C TYR A 60 3.33 2.06 0.29
N TYR A 61 2.49 3.07 0.43
CA TYR A 61 2.48 3.96 1.59
C TYR A 61 1.08 3.98 2.19
N CYS A 62 0.98 4.21 3.50
CA CYS A 62 -0.30 4.55 4.11
C CYS A 62 -0.95 5.74 3.36
N LYS A 63 -2.27 5.70 3.16
CA LYS A 63 -3.04 6.77 2.49
C LYS A 63 -2.91 8.12 3.21
N ARG A 64 -2.72 8.08 4.53
CA ARG A 64 -2.42 9.25 5.37
C ARG A 64 -0.96 9.65 5.38
N GLY A 65 -0.13 8.88 4.69
CA GLY A 65 1.29 9.15 4.48
C GLY A 65 1.55 10.23 3.43
N GLY A 66 2.84 10.57 3.30
CA GLY A 66 3.32 11.61 2.40
C GLY A 66 3.33 13.01 3.02
N ASN A 67 3.86 13.99 2.28
CA ASN A 67 4.07 15.32 2.86
C ASN A 67 2.75 15.96 3.30
N GLU A 68 2.77 16.46 4.54
CA GLU A 68 1.77 17.39 5.05
C GLU A 68 1.70 18.58 4.09
N TYR A 69 0.54 18.79 3.48
CA TYR A 69 0.39 19.84 2.50
C TYR A 69 0.27 21.17 3.25
N LYS A 70 1.37 21.93 3.32
CA LYS A 70 1.34 23.30 3.83
C LYS A 70 0.52 24.13 2.85
N THR A 71 -0.74 24.38 3.18
CA THR A 71 -1.62 25.21 2.36
C THR A 71 -1.07 26.65 2.35
N LYS A 72 -0.89 27.23 1.16
CA LYS A 72 -0.52 28.65 1.00
C LYS A 72 -1.72 29.60 1.12
N GLY A 73 -2.90 29.06 1.43
CA GLY A 73 -4.16 29.80 1.45
C GLY A 73 -4.33 30.63 2.72
N LYS A 74 -5.12 31.70 2.65
CA LYS A 74 -5.43 32.61 3.77
C LYS A 74 -6.24 31.98 4.93
N GLY A 75 -6.44 30.66 4.96
CA GLY A 75 -7.16 29.97 6.03
C GLY A 75 -8.67 30.22 6.11
N ILE A 76 -9.28 30.83 5.08
CA ILE A 76 -10.71 31.23 5.08
C ILE A 76 -11.66 30.01 5.13
N ARG A 77 -11.21 28.83 4.67
CA ARG A 77 -11.95 27.57 4.75
C ARG A 77 -11.08 26.53 5.44
N ASP A 78 -11.64 25.80 6.42
CA ASP A 78 -10.96 24.65 7.04
C ASP A 78 -10.89 23.49 6.03
N THR A 79 -9.84 23.49 5.22
CA THR A 79 -9.59 22.45 4.22
C THR A 79 -8.59 21.48 4.81
N ARG A 80 -9.07 20.40 5.44
CA ARG A 80 -8.21 19.35 6.00
C ARG A 80 -7.94 18.28 4.95
N THR A 81 -6.67 18.11 4.58
CA THR A 81 -6.24 16.89 3.87
C THR A 81 -6.09 15.75 4.88
N PHE A 82 -6.50 14.53 4.52
CA PHE A 82 -6.27 13.32 5.33
C PHE A 82 -4.79 12.92 5.48
N LYS A 83 -3.84 13.71 4.94
CA LYS A 83 -2.41 13.44 5.00
C LYS A 83 -1.83 14.00 6.29
N ILE A 84 -1.29 13.11 7.13
CA ILE A 84 -0.70 13.39 8.44
C ILE A 84 0.83 13.15 8.41
N GLY A 85 1.37 12.71 7.27
CA GLY A 85 2.79 12.41 7.17
C GLY A 85 3.19 11.11 7.86
N CYS A 86 2.31 10.11 7.78
CA CYS A 86 2.63 8.75 8.20
C CYS A 86 3.79 8.16 7.36
N THR A 87 4.74 7.51 8.03
CA THR A 87 5.95 6.92 7.44
C THR A 87 5.76 5.46 7.03
N THR A 88 4.68 4.82 7.48
CA THR A 88 4.36 3.42 7.18
C THR A 88 4.41 3.15 5.68
N SER A 89 5.28 2.24 5.31
CA SER A 89 5.48 1.85 3.92
C SER A 89 6.02 0.43 3.80
N PHE A 90 5.71 -0.21 2.69
CA PHE A 90 6.36 -1.46 2.34
C PHE A 90 6.66 -1.50 0.84
N THR A 91 7.78 -2.13 0.51
CA THR A 91 8.35 -2.16 -0.83
C THR A 91 8.32 -3.58 -1.36
N LEU A 92 7.61 -3.77 -2.47
CA LEU A 92 7.73 -4.96 -3.31
C LEU A 92 8.81 -4.73 -4.37
N LYS A 93 9.66 -5.73 -4.59
CA LYS A 93 10.68 -5.72 -5.63
C LYS A 93 10.70 -7.07 -6.34
N LEU A 94 11.00 -7.05 -7.63
CA LEU A 94 11.28 -8.27 -8.38
C LEU A 94 12.55 -8.96 -7.83
N THR A 95 12.49 -10.27 -7.60
CA THR A 95 13.64 -11.07 -7.19
C THR A 95 14.73 -11.08 -8.26
N ALA A 96 15.97 -11.38 -7.88
CA ALA A 96 17.08 -11.52 -8.82
C ALA A 96 16.80 -12.57 -9.90
N ASP A 97 16.09 -13.64 -9.53
CA ASP A 97 15.68 -14.73 -10.43
C ASP A 97 14.56 -14.33 -11.41
N ASN A 98 13.98 -13.12 -11.26
CA ASN A 98 12.88 -12.58 -12.07
C ASN A 98 11.60 -13.42 -12.09
N ASN A 99 11.44 -14.33 -11.15
CA ASN A 99 10.27 -15.22 -11.06
C ASN A 99 9.22 -14.72 -10.07
N ASN A 100 9.63 -14.00 -9.03
CA ASN A 100 8.75 -13.64 -7.91
C ASN A 100 8.88 -12.16 -7.54
N LEU A 101 7.85 -11.62 -6.88
CA LEU A 101 7.91 -10.36 -6.15
C LEU A 101 8.24 -10.64 -4.68
N GLU A 102 9.22 -9.95 -4.15
CA GLU A 102 9.66 -10.04 -2.76
C GLU A 102 9.32 -8.75 -2.00
N ILE A 103 8.86 -8.87 -0.75
CA ILE A 103 8.84 -7.74 0.19
C ILE A 103 10.26 -7.54 0.71
N ILE A 104 10.91 -6.45 0.30
CA ILE A 104 12.30 -6.15 0.70
C ILE A 104 12.37 -5.23 1.93
N GLU A 105 11.37 -4.37 2.09
CA GLU A 105 11.32 -3.40 3.17
C GLU A 105 9.87 -3.34 3.65
N CYS A 106 9.68 -3.46 4.96
CA CYS A 106 8.38 -3.39 5.60
C CYS A 106 8.51 -2.55 6.87
N ASP A 107 8.03 -1.32 6.82
CA ASP A 107 7.87 -0.44 7.96
C ASP A 107 6.37 -0.27 8.23
N LEU A 108 5.90 -0.96 9.27
CA LEU A 108 4.49 -0.99 9.67
C LEU A 108 4.18 -0.03 10.82
N ALA A 109 5.15 0.80 11.24
CA ALA A 109 4.99 1.68 12.38
C ALA A 109 4.27 2.99 11.98
N HIS A 110 2.98 3.09 12.34
CA HIS A 110 2.21 4.33 12.19
C HIS A 110 2.58 5.32 13.28
N THR A 111 3.59 6.11 13.01
CA THR A 111 4.16 7.09 13.96
C THR A 111 3.22 8.22 14.36
N LYS A 112 2.15 8.49 13.60
CA LYS A 112 1.34 9.72 13.73
C LYS A 112 -0.17 9.52 13.78
N HIS A 113 -0.66 8.29 13.62
CA HIS A 113 -2.08 8.02 13.76
C HIS A 113 -2.32 6.55 14.13
N GLU A 114 -3.42 6.30 14.82
CA GLU A 114 -3.90 4.95 15.00
C GLU A 114 -4.81 4.55 13.83
N PRO A 115 -4.80 3.27 13.42
CA PRO A 115 -5.83 2.72 12.57
C PRO A 115 -7.17 2.69 13.29
N THR A 116 -8.05 3.63 12.94
CA THR A 116 -9.44 3.60 13.43
C THR A 116 -10.35 3.05 12.33
N GLY A 117 -11.04 1.94 12.61
CA GLY A 117 -11.97 1.29 11.68
C GLY A 117 -13.07 2.21 11.12
N ASN A 118 -13.48 3.21 11.89
CA ASN A 118 -14.45 4.21 11.42
C ASN A 118 -13.91 5.00 10.23
N MET A 119 -12.63 5.35 10.22
CA MET A 119 -12.06 6.12 9.13
C MET A 119 -11.73 5.25 7.92
N TYR A 120 -11.46 3.96 8.12
CA TYR A 120 -11.30 3.00 7.02
C TYR A 120 -12.56 2.96 6.13
N LYS A 121 -13.74 2.91 6.74
CA LYS A 121 -15.03 2.92 6.03
C LYS A 121 -15.32 4.24 5.33
N LEU A 122 -14.73 5.34 5.77
CA LEU A 122 -14.93 6.68 5.20
C LEU A 122 -14.01 6.94 3.99
N TYR A 123 -13.07 6.05 3.65
CA TYR A 123 -12.28 6.26 2.43
C TYR A 123 -13.14 6.11 1.18
N PRO A 124 -13.02 7.01 0.18
CA PRO A 124 -13.74 6.90 -1.08
C PRO A 124 -13.58 5.54 -1.75
N GLU A 125 -12.41 4.92 -1.65
CA GLU A 125 -12.10 3.59 -2.18
C GLU A 125 -12.99 2.49 -1.57
N ASN A 126 -13.30 2.60 -0.28
CA ASN A 126 -14.12 1.64 0.46
C ASN A 126 -15.62 1.99 0.43
N ARG A 127 -15.96 3.25 0.12
CA ARG A 127 -17.34 3.72 -0.05
C ARG A 127 -17.89 3.49 -1.45
N ARG A 128 -17.08 2.99 -2.39
CA ARG A 128 -17.58 2.58 -3.71
C ARG A 128 -18.56 1.42 -3.49
N LEU A 129 -19.85 1.74 -3.50
CA LEU A 129 -20.91 0.79 -3.83
C LEU A 129 -20.53 0.26 -5.21
N THR A 130 -20.08 -0.98 -5.27
CA THR A 130 -19.59 -1.64 -6.49
C THR A 130 -20.41 -1.24 -7.73
N PRO A 131 -19.80 -0.60 -8.73
CA PRO A 131 -20.25 -0.76 -10.10
C PRO A 131 -19.35 -1.81 -10.74
N GLU A 132 -19.99 -2.92 -11.12
CA GLU A 132 -19.51 -3.97 -12.07
C GLU A 132 -18.57 -5.06 -11.52
#